data_AF-A0A0C3CNF5-F1
#
_entry.id   AF-A0A0C3CNF5-F1
#
_cell.length_a   1.000
_cell.length_b   1.000
_cell.length_c   1.000
_cell.angle_alpha   90.00
_cell.angle_beta   90.00
_cell.angle_gamma   90.00
#
_symmetry.space_group_name_H-M   'P 1'
#
loop_
_entity.id
_entity.type
_entity.pdbx_description
1 polymer ?
#
loop_
_entity_poly.entity_id
_entity_poly.type
_entity_poly.pdbx_seq_one_letter_code
_entity_poly.pdbx_strand_id
1 'polypeptide(L)' 'LLFLPPYSPDLNPIEESFSKLKAHLHQHVHRLHRGDDPVATLIEATGCITAEDSRGWICHAGYI' A
#
# COMPACT_ATOMS: atom_id res chain seq x y z
N LEU A 1 -10.77 9.85 -16.03
CA LEU A 1 -9.69 10.52 -15.26
C LEU A 1 -10.36 11.37 -14.20
N LEU A 2 -9.95 11.24 -12.93
CA LEU A 2 -10.40 12.08 -11.83
C LEU A 2 -9.22 12.94 -11.37
N PHE A 3 -9.41 14.25 -11.32
CA PHE A 3 -8.37 15.19 -10.90
C PHE A 3 -8.46 15.43 -9.40
N LEU A 4 -7.32 15.32 -8.72
CA LEU A 4 -7.21 15.64 -7.30
C LEU A 4 -6.77 17.10 -7.11
N PRO A 5 -7.28 17.81 -6.08
CA PRO A 5 -6.71 19.06 -5.67
C PRO A 5 -5.22 18.88 -5.28
N PRO A 6 -4.38 19.91 -5.44
CA PRO A 6 -3.00 19.84 -5.00
C PRO A 6 -2.92 19.53 -3.50
N TYR A 7 -1.91 18.75 -3.11
CA TYR A 7 -1.64 18.36 -1.71
C TYR A 7 -2.84 17.71 -1.00
N SER A 8 -3.63 16.91 -1.71
CA SER A 8 -4.76 16.17 -1.13
C SER A 8 -4.48 14.66 -1.06
N PRO A 9 -3.48 14.22 -0.26
CA PRO A 9 -3.16 12.80 -0.13
C PRO A 9 -4.32 12.00 0.48
N ASP A 10 -5.14 12.63 1.33
CA ASP A 10 -6.32 12.02 1.96
C ASP A 10 -7.40 11.60 0.94
N LEU A 11 -7.36 12.19 -0.26
CA LEU A 11 -8.26 11.85 -1.36
C LEU A 11 -7.67 10.76 -2.26
N ASN A 12 -6.49 10.22 -1.97
CA ASN A 12 -5.82 9.23 -2.81
C ASN A 12 -5.63 7.90 -2.05
N PRO A 13 -6.47 6.86 -2.30
CA PRO A 13 -6.44 5.60 -1.55
C PRO A 13 -5.13 4.81 -1.71
N ILE A 14 -4.30 5.16 -2.69
CA ILE A 14 -2.97 4.54 -2.85
C ILE A 14 -2.02 4.90 -1.69
N GLU A 15 -2.22 6.04 -1.02
CA GLU A 15 -1.37 6.47 0.09
C GLU A 15 -1.47 5.51 1.29
N GLU A 16 -2.69 5.06 1.61
CA GLU A 16 -2.95 4.08 2.66
C GLU A 16 -2.41 2.69 2.28
N SER A 17 -2.56 2.31 1.01
CA SER A 17 -2.00 1.08 0.44
C SER A 17 -0.48 1.02 0.60
N PHE A 18 0.23 2.10 0.20
CA PHE A 18 1.68 2.19 0.36
C PHE A 18 2.09 2.24 1.83
N SER A 19 1.31 2.89 2.69
CA SER A 19 1.59 2.95 4.12
C SER A 19 1.51 1.56 4.77
N LYS A 20 0.49 0.75 4.43
CA LYS A 20 0.37 -0.64 4.90
C LYS A 20 1.53 -1.51 4.39
N LEU A 21 1.87 -1.40 3.10
CA LEU A 21 2.99 -2.15 2.52
C LEU A 21 4.31 -1.80 3.21
N LYS A 22 4.62 -0.51 3.40
CA LYS A 22 5.83 -0.07 4.13
C LYS A 22 5.86 -0.61 5.56
N ALA A 23 4.75 -0.56 6.27
CA ALA A 23 4.66 -1.10 7.63
C ALA A 23 4.91 -2.63 7.64
N HIS A 24 4.35 -3.36 6.68
CA HIS A 24 4.61 -4.78 6.52
C HIS A 24 6.08 -5.08 6.23
N LEU A 25 6.71 -4.31 5.34
CA LEU A 25 8.14 -4.45 5.01
C LEU A 25 9.04 -4.14 6.22
N HIS A 26 8.73 -3.11 7.00
CA HIS A 26 9.48 -2.80 8.23
C HIS A 26 9.43 -3.93 9.25
N GLN A 27 8.27 -4.59 9.42
CA GLN A 27 8.14 -5.75 10.31
C GLN A 27 8.90 -6.97 9.79
N HIS A 28 9.08 -7.08 8.47
CA HIS A 28 9.71 -8.23 7.80
C HIS A 28 11.06 -7.89 7.18
N VAL A 29 11.74 -6.84 7.64
CA VAL A 29 12.98 -6.31 7.03
C VAL A 29 14.09 -7.37 6.90
N HIS A 30 14.10 -8.35 7.80
CA HIS A 30 15.03 -9.48 7.77
C HIS A 30 14.88 -10.36 6.52
N ARG A 31 13.67 -10.46 5.95
CA ARG A 31 13.42 -11.21 4.71
C ARG A 31 13.98 -10.45 3.50
N LEU A 32 13.85 -9.12 3.51
CA LEU A 32 14.39 -8.25 2.46
C LEU A 32 15.92 -8.31 2.38
N HIS A 33 16.60 -8.36 3.54
CA HIS A 33 18.06 -8.44 3.61
C HIS A 33 18.63 -9.83 3.32
N ARG A 34 17.82 -10.89 3.46
CA ARG A 34 18.25 -12.28 3.26
C ARG A 34 17.89 -12.80 1.86
N GLY A 35 16.87 -12.25 1.22
CA GLY A 35 16.42 -12.70 -0.09
C GLY A 35 17.43 -12.40 -1.19
N ASP A 36 17.69 -13.38 -2.05
CA ASP A 36 18.51 -13.20 -3.26
C ASP A 36 17.86 -12.27 -4.29
N ASP A 37 16.52 -12.12 -4.25
CA ASP A 37 15.77 -11.23 -5.15
C ASP A 37 14.85 -10.25 -4.39
N PRO A 38 15.23 -8.96 -4.28
CA PRO A 38 14.43 -7.97 -3.57
C PRO A 38 13.11 -7.64 -4.30
N VAL A 39 13.04 -7.81 -5.62
CA VAL A 39 11.84 -7.52 -6.41
C VAL A 39 10.75 -8.56 -6.13
N ALA A 40 11.06 -9.86 -6.15
CA ALA A 40 10.14 -10.91 -5.76
C ALA A 40 9.62 -10.70 -4.33
N THR A 41 10.51 -10.34 -3.40
CA THR A 41 10.12 -10.06 -2.01
C THR A 41 9.11 -8.91 -1.91
N LEU A 42 9.29 -7.84 -2.70
CA LEU A 42 8.32 -6.74 -2.77
C LEU A 42 6.98 -7.18 -3.37
N ILE A 43 6.99 -7.99 -4.42
CA ILE A 43 5.78 -8.55 -5.03
C ILE A 43 5.03 -9.42 -4.01
N GLU A 44 5.72 -10.32 -3.31
CA GLU A 44 5.11 -11.16 -2.28
C GLU A 44 4.50 -10.31 -1.15
N ALA A 45 5.19 -9.24 -0.73
CA ALA A 45 4.70 -8.33 0.31
C ALA A 45 3.41 -7.60 -0.08
N THR A 46 3.11 -7.42 -1.39
CA THR A 46 1.82 -6.85 -1.82
C THR A 46 0.63 -7.70 -1.37
N GLY A 47 0.84 -9.00 -1.11
CA GLY A 47 -0.18 -9.90 -0.57
C GLY A 47 -0.68 -9.53 0.84
N CYS A 48 -0.04 -8.58 1.54
CA CYS A 48 -0.56 -8.07 2.81
C CYS A 48 -1.78 -7.14 2.65
N ILE A 49 -2.06 -6.68 1.43
CA ILE A 49 -3.20 -5.83 1.11
C ILE A 49 -4.39 -6.71 0.72
N THR A 50 -5.49 -6.58 1.44
CA THR A 50 -6.72 -7.34 1.16
C THR A 50 -7.73 -6.51 0.36
N ALA A 51 -8.74 -7.19 -0.18
CA ALA A 51 -9.87 -6.53 -0.82
C ALA A 51 -10.68 -5.66 0.16
N GLU A 52 -10.76 -6.06 1.43
CA GLU A 52 -11.44 -5.31 2.48
C GLU A 52 -10.70 -4.00 2.79
N ASP A 53 -9.37 -4.05 2.92
CA ASP A 53 -8.55 -2.85 3.08
C ASP A 53 -8.78 -1.89 1.90
N SER A 54 -8.68 -2.41 0.67
CA SER A 54 -8.85 -1.62 -0.55
C SER A 54 -10.21 -0.92 -0.59
N ARG A 55 -11.28 -1.64 -0.22
CA ARG A 55 -12.62 -1.07 -0.12
C ARG A 55 -12.69 0.02 0.96
N GLY A 56 -12.08 -0.22 2.12
CA GLY A 56 -12.00 0.74 3.22
C GLY A 56 -11.36 2.05 2.80
N TRP A 57 -10.22 2.00 2.12
CA TRP A 57 -9.47 3.18 1.67
C TRP A 57 -10.20 3.96 0.57
N ILE A 58 -10.86 3.25 -0.37
CA ILE A 58 -11.69 3.90 -1.40
C ILE A 58 -12.88 4.64 -0.76
N CYS A 59 -13.50 4.06 0.29
CA CYS A 59 -14.56 4.72 1.05
C CYS A 59 -14.04 5.90 1.85
N HIS A 60 -12.89 5.75 2.52
CA HIS A 60 -12.22 6.82 3.27
C HIS A 60 -11.87 8.02 2.39
N ALA A 61 -11.41 7.77 1.16
CA ALA A 61 -11.15 8.81 0.14
C ALA A 61 -12.44 9.43 -0.46
N GLY A 62 -13.63 8.95 -0.09
CA GLY A 62 -14.92 9.51 -0.50
C GLY A 62 -15.41 9.06 -1.89
N TYR A 63 -14.91 7.93 -2.41
CA TYR A 63 -15.28 7.43 -3.74
C TYR A 63 -16.43 6.43 -3.76
N ILE A 64 -16.78 5.83 -2.60
CA ILE A 64 -17.90 4.91 -2.43
C ILE A 64 -18.62 5.12 -1.11
#